data_AF-A0A942HTZ6-F1
#
_entry.id   AF-A0A942HTZ6-F1
#
_cell.length_a   1.000
_cell.length_b   1.000
_cell.length_c   1.000
_cell.angle_alpha   90.00
_cell.angle_beta   90.00
_cell.angle_gamma   90.00
#
_symmetry.space_group_name_H-M   'P 1'
#
loop_
_entity.id
_entity.type
_entity.pdbx_description
1 polymer ?
#
loop_
_entity_poly.entity_id
_entity_poly.type
_entity_poly.pdbx_seq_one_letter_code
_entity_poly.pdbx_strand_id
1 'polypeptide(L)'
;MISGTQELRSIDGVSNYIKHHFGQIDVDGDGSIGHADVLQMLSKSDAKREDTLASAFLYHYRGNLGTREMSLNCRDLDRLSDPKFRDKAQRTLDQLAKKESVASVYPKHRIDPTTIQQGALVDSKFTAVLIALAATPNGDKRIRQMIQTNPDGSYLVTFPGDPSHPIQIRETSLKEKMVGSCCSDGSQFVTLLERAYNIHLQIMKITEQRWGIVKEPFELLTGSIATTIWPKRNSSLSVSANDMRNRQIILQALKKYKAITLAIADGECAETSGYVSRRRIAERQARGFQLQSKRTYALIDYNENTRMVTICDASKAAIKDQAGTVQGEINIQLSELERCFSQISIEA
;
A
#
# COMPACT_ATOMS: atom_id res chain seq x y z
N MET A 1 -30.77 9.39 -25.41
CA MET A 1 -30.01 8.27 -24.84
C MET A 1 -28.78 8.83 -24.17
N ILE A 2 -28.77 8.89 -22.84
CA ILE A 2 -27.57 9.21 -22.06
C ILE A 2 -26.65 7.99 -22.24
N SER A 3 -25.39 8.19 -22.65
CA SER A 3 -24.49 7.04 -22.86
C SER A 3 -24.30 6.30 -21.54
N GLY A 4 -24.23 4.97 -21.54
CA GLY A 4 -24.07 4.15 -20.31
C GLY A 4 -22.88 4.57 -19.43
N THR A 5 -21.88 5.24 -20.00
CA THR A 5 -20.74 5.80 -19.25
C THR A 5 -21.07 7.02 -18.38
N GLN A 6 -22.13 7.78 -18.67
CA GLN A 6 -22.58 8.90 -17.84
C GLN A 6 -23.36 8.43 -16.60
N GLU A 7 -24.03 7.28 -16.67
CA GLU A 7 -24.81 6.75 -15.54
C GLU A 7 -23.90 6.33 -14.37
N LEU A 8 -22.74 5.74 -14.67
CA LEU A 8 -21.75 5.32 -13.65
C LEU A 8 -21.00 6.46 -12.96
N ARG A 9 -21.32 7.71 -13.28
CA ARG A 9 -20.84 8.89 -12.53
C ARG A 9 -21.79 9.33 -11.43
N SER A 10 -22.95 8.66 -11.30
CA SER A 10 -23.89 8.87 -10.20
C SER A 10 -23.99 7.63 -9.32
N ILE A 11 -24.31 7.85 -8.04
CA ILE A 11 -24.53 6.76 -7.08
C ILE A 11 -25.64 5.82 -7.56
N ASP A 12 -26.73 6.38 -8.08
CA ASP A 12 -27.88 5.60 -8.55
C ASP A 12 -27.49 4.73 -9.75
N GLY A 13 -26.70 5.26 -10.69
CA GLY A 13 -26.24 4.48 -11.84
C GLY A 13 -25.26 3.37 -11.45
N VAL A 14 -24.30 3.64 -10.55
CA VAL A 14 -23.39 2.58 -10.05
C VAL A 14 -24.16 1.52 -9.24
N SER A 15 -25.09 1.93 -8.39
CA SER A 15 -25.95 1.01 -7.62
C SER A 15 -26.79 0.12 -8.54
N ASN A 16 -27.44 0.72 -9.55
CA ASN A 16 -28.26 -0.02 -10.52
C ASN A 16 -27.42 -0.99 -11.36
N TYR A 17 -26.21 -0.58 -11.77
CA TYR A 17 -25.30 -1.46 -12.48
C TYR A 17 -24.93 -2.70 -11.64
N ILE A 18 -24.52 -2.49 -10.39
CA ILE A 18 -24.13 -3.58 -9.49
C ILE A 18 -25.31 -4.51 -9.22
N LYS A 19 -26.52 -3.97 -9.00
CA LYS A 19 -27.74 -4.78 -8.82
C LYS A 19 -28.05 -5.64 -10.04
N HIS A 20 -27.96 -5.06 -11.25
CA HIS A 20 -28.25 -5.79 -12.48
C HIS A 20 -27.26 -6.93 -12.74
N HIS A 21 -26.00 -6.77 -12.29
CA HIS A 21 -24.94 -7.76 -12.46
C HIS A 21 -24.63 -8.55 -11.18
N PHE A 22 -25.48 -8.48 -10.16
CA PHE A 22 -25.17 -9.00 -8.82
C PHE A 22 -24.72 -10.46 -8.84
N GLY A 23 -25.48 -11.35 -9.51
CA GLY A 23 -25.13 -12.78 -9.59
C GLY A 23 -23.89 -13.10 -10.43
N GLN A 24 -23.36 -12.14 -11.19
CA GLN A 24 -22.06 -12.29 -11.87
C GLN A 24 -20.89 -11.78 -11.02
N ILE A 25 -21.20 -10.94 -10.04
CA ILE A 25 -20.25 -10.34 -9.10
C ILE A 25 -20.08 -11.25 -7.89
N ASP A 26 -21.17 -11.74 -7.31
CA ASP A 26 -21.21 -12.73 -6.23
C ASP A 26 -20.82 -14.12 -6.79
N VAL A 27 -19.53 -14.44 -6.78
CA VAL A 27 -19.00 -15.62 -7.46
C VAL A 27 -19.14 -16.88 -6.61
N ASP A 28 -19.10 -16.75 -5.28
CA ASP A 28 -19.31 -17.88 -4.38
C ASP A 28 -20.80 -18.15 -4.11
N GLY A 29 -21.69 -17.23 -4.49
CA GLY A 29 -23.14 -17.39 -4.42
C GLY A 29 -23.68 -17.29 -3.00
N ASP A 30 -22.95 -16.64 -2.08
CA ASP A 30 -23.36 -16.50 -0.69
C ASP A 30 -24.46 -15.45 -0.48
N GLY A 31 -24.87 -14.76 -1.55
CA GLY A 31 -25.88 -13.71 -1.55
C GLY A 31 -25.32 -12.35 -1.15
N SER A 32 -23.99 -12.19 -1.14
CA SER A 32 -23.30 -10.98 -0.72
C SER A 32 -22.02 -10.73 -1.53
N ILE A 33 -21.69 -9.46 -1.76
CA ILE A 33 -20.45 -9.11 -2.46
C ILE A 33 -19.32 -8.97 -1.43
N GLY A 34 -18.55 -10.04 -1.29
CA GLY A 34 -17.38 -10.22 -0.42
C GLY A 34 -16.09 -9.64 -1.00
N HIS A 35 -15.01 -9.61 -0.20
CA HIS A 35 -13.73 -9.03 -0.66
C HIS A 35 -13.11 -9.87 -1.79
N ALA A 36 -13.26 -11.19 -1.68
CA ALA A 36 -12.85 -12.14 -2.71
C ALA A 36 -13.52 -11.86 -4.05
N ASP A 37 -14.84 -11.60 -4.07
CA ASP A 37 -15.59 -11.26 -5.27
C ASP A 37 -15.04 -10.02 -5.97
N VAL A 38 -14.78 -8.96 -5.21
CA VAL A 38 -14.21 -7.71 -5.75
C VAL A 38 -12.82 -7.95 -6.31
N LEU A 39 -11.96 -8.71 -5.62
CA LEU A 39 -10.63 -9.06 -6.13
C LEU A 39 -10.72 -9.93 -7.39
N GLN A 40 -11.70 -10.83 -7.48
CA GLN A 40 -11.90 -11.66 -8.65
C GLN A 40 -12.45 -10.88 -9.84
N MET A 41 -13.35 -9.91 -9.62
CA MET A 41 -13.73 -8.95 -10.66
C MET A 41 -12.51 -8.19 -11.17
N LEU A 42 -11.68 -7.72 -10.24
CA LEU A 42 -10.46 -6.99 -10.56
C LEU A 42 -9.42 -7.88 -11.26
N SER A 43 -9.41 -9.21 -11.06
CA SER A 43 -8.41 -10.06 -11.71
C SER A 43 -8.65 -10.30 -13.21
N LYS A 44 -9.87 -10.03 -13.71
CA LYS A 44 -10.23 -10.19 -15.13
C LYS A 44 -9.42 -9.23 -16.02
N SER A 45 -8.78 -9.74 -17.07
CA SER A 45 -7.93 -9.00 -18.00
C SER A 45 -8.70 -8.11 -18.97
N ASP A 46 -9.90 -8.55 -19.38
CA ASP A 46 -10.72 -7.90 -20.42
C ASP A 46 -11.99 -7.25 -19.83
N ALA A 47 -11.89 -6.73 -18.61
CA ALA A 47 -13.01 -6.09 -17.94
C ALA A 47 -13.49 -4.87 -18.74
N LYS A 48 -14.81 -4.77 -18.94
CA LYS A 48 -15.40 -3.56 -19.52
C LYS A 48 -15.10 -2.36 -18.63
N ARG A 49 -15.19 -1.15 -19.19
CA ARG A 49 -15.00 0.09 -18.42
C ARG A 49 -15.94 0.16 -17.23
N GLU A 50 -17.17 -0.29 -17.43
CA GLU A 50 -18.23 -0.34 -16.45
C GLU A 50 -17.89 -1.30 -15.30
N ASP A 51 -17.40 -2.51 -15.62
CA ASP A 51 -16.95 -3.50 -14.63
C ASP A 51 -15.78 -2.97 -13.81
N THR A 52 -14.84 -2.27 -14.46
CA THR A 52 -13.69 -1.65 -13.80
C THR A 52 -14.12 -0.55 -12.83
N LEU A 53 -15.05 0.31 -13.25
CA LEU A 53 -15.61 1.37 -12.41
C LEU A 53 -16.39 0.80 -11.22
N ALA A 54 -17.25 -0.18 -11.45
CA ALA A 54 -18.05 -0.81 -10.41
C ALA A 54 -17.18 -1.55 -9.38
N SER A 55 -16.20 -2.33 -9.84
CA SER A 55 -15.26 -3.03 -8.95
C SER A 55 -14.34 -2.07 -8.19
N ALA A 56 -13.87 -0.99 -8.83
CA ALA A 56 -13.11 0.05 -8.14
C ALA A 56 -13.95 0.78 -7.10
N PHE A 57 -15.21 1.11 -7.42
CA PHE A 57 -16.15 1.68 -6.46
C PHE A 57 -16.34 0.75 -5.28
N LEU A 58 -16.64 -0.54 -5.50
CA LEU A 58 -16.82 -1.53 -4.44
C LEU A 58 -15.55 -1.67 -3.59
N TYR A 59 -14.36 -1.67 -4.20
CA TYR A 59 -13.08 -1.74 -3.51
C TYR A 59 -12.88 -0.55 -2.57
N HIS A 60 -13.02 0.69 -3.07
CA HIS A 60 -12.76 1.90 -2.28
C HIS A 60 -13.89 2.23 -1.31
N TYR A 61 -15.15 1.98 -1.69
CA TYR A 61 -16.32 2.27 -0.87
C TYR A 61 -16.36 1.41 0.40
N ARG A 62 -16.00 0.13 0.28
CA ARG A 62 -15.90 -0.77 1.45
C ARG A 62 -14.78 -0.32 2.38
N GLY A 63 -13.71 0.21 1.79
CA GLY A 63 -12.66 0.95 2.49
C GLY A 63 -11.65 0.04 3.17
N ASN A 64 -10.39 0.48 3.09
CA ASN A 64 -9.19 0.01 3.79
C ASN A 64 -9.30 0.03 5.34
N LEU A 65 -10.48 0.19 5.93
CA LEU A 65 -10.64 0.14 7.37
C LEU A 65 -10.54 -1.32 7.82
N GLY A 66 -9.67 -1.61 8.78
CA GLY A 66 -9.57 -2.90 9.47
C GLY A 66 -10.81 -3.29 10.27
N THR A 67 -12.00 -2.96 9.78
CA THR A 67 -13.30 -3.29 10.31
C THR A 67 -13.89 -4.39 9.43
N ARG A 68 -14.28 -5.50 10.08
CA ARG A 68 -15.04 -6.66 9.56
C ARG A 68 -15.58 -6.45 8.15
N GLU A 69 -15.17 -7.31 7.21
CA GLU A 69 -15.66 -7.36 5.83
C GLU A 69 -17.14 -6.97 5.77
N MET A 70 -17.42 -5.74 5.35
CA MET A 70 -18.80 -5.36 5.02
C MET A 70 -19.11 -6.06 3.72
N SER A 71 -19.73 -7.23 3.74
CA SER A 71 -20.32 -7.79 2.53
C SER A 71 -21.55 -6.96 2.15
N LEU A 72 -21.71 -6.68 0.86
CA LEU A 72 -22.83 -5.87 0.36
C LEU A 72 -23.85 -6.80 -0.29
N ASN A 73 -25.03 -6.94 0.31
CA ASN A 73 -26.16 -7.59 -0.36
C ASN A 73 -27.01 -6.54 -1.13
N CYS A 74 -28.00 -7.00 -1.90
CA CYS A 74 -28.87 -6.11 -2.68
C CYS A 74 -29.56 -5.01 -1.85
N ARG A 75 -29.95 -5.28 -0.59
CA ARG A 75 -30.59 -4.28 0.29
C ARG A 75 -29.60 -3.19 0.71
N ASP A 76 -28.32 -3.52 0.84
CA ASP A 76 -27.29 -2.52 1.15
C ASP A 76 -27.00 -1.62 -0.06
N LEU A 77 -27.21 -2.12 -1.28
CA LEU A 77 -27.12 -1.29 -2.50
C LEU A 77 -28.27 -0.27 -2.59
N ASP A 78 -29.46 -0.60 -2.09
CA ASP A 78 -30.57 0.36 -1.95
C ASP A 78 -30.24 1.49 -0.97
N ARG A 79 -29.47 1.17 0.09
CA ARG A 79 -29.03 2.15 1.09
C ARG A 79 -27.99 3.13 0.57
N LEU A 80 -27.34 2.88 -0.57
CA LEU A 80 -26.39 3.85 -1.13
C LEU A 80 -27.05 5.20 -1.46
N SER A 81 -28.34 5.19 -1.77
CA SER A 81 -29.14 6.38 -2.04
C SER A 81 -29.71 7.03 -0.77
N ASP A 82 -29.61 6.38 0.40
CA ASP A 82 -29.98 6.97 1.69
C ASP A 82 -28.99 8.10 2.05
N PRO A 83 -29.47 9.30 2.45
CA PRO A 83 -28.63 10.43 2.83
C PRO A 83 -27.46 10.09 3.76
N LYS A 84 -27.65 9.13 4.67
CA LYS A 84 -26.62 8.71 5.64
C LYS A 84 -25.41 8.06 4.97
N PHE A 85 -25.58 7.36 3.85
CA PHE A 85 -24.52 6.63 3.15
C PHE A 85 -24.10 7.33 1.86
N ARG A 86 -24.99 8.17 1.30
CA ARG A 86 -24.80 8.90 0.05
C ARG A 86 -23.53 9.74 0.05
N ASP A 87 -23.22 10.44 1.13
CA ASP A 87 -22.02 11.28 1.22
C ASP A 87 -20.70 10.49 1.11
N LYS A 88 -20.67 9.26 1.65
CA LYS A 88 -19.49 8.38 1.53
C LYS A 88 -19.38 7.82 0.11
N ALA A 89 -20.50 7.38 -0.47
CA ALA A 89 -20.54 6.88 -1.83
C ALA A 89 -20.13 7.97 -2.84
N GLN A 90 -20.64 9.19 -2.68
CA GLN A 90 -20.29 10.32 -3.55
C GLN A 90 -18.80 10.65 -3.46
N ARG A 91 -18.25 10.77 -2.25
CA ARG A 91 -16.81 10.99 -2.06
C ARG A 91 -15.95 9.93 -2.74
N THR A 92 -16.40 8.67 -2.73
CA THR A 92 -15.70 7.58 -3.41
C THR A 92 -15.72 7.77 -4.93
N LEU A 93 -16.88 8.12 -5.50
CA LEU A 93 -16.99 8.41 -6.93
C LEU A 93 -16.16 9.64 -7.34
N ASP A 94 -16.18 10.70 -6.54
CA ASP A 94 -15.40 11.91 -6.80
C ASP A 94 -13.89 11.61 -6.80
N GLN A 95 -13.43 10.75 -5.87
CA GLN A 95 -12.04 10.28 -5.84
C GLN A 95 -11.69 9.47 -7.09
N LEU A 96 -12.57 8.58 -7.55
CA LEU A 96 -12.35 7.81 -8.77
C LEU A 96 -12.32 8.70 -10.02
N ALA A 97 -13.23 9.67 -10.11
CA ALA A 97 -13.26 10.65 -11.19
C ALA A 97 -11.99 11.52 -11.21
N LYS A 98 -11.48 11.90 -10.03
CA LYS A 98 -10.19 12.58 -9.90
C LYS A 98 -9.04 11.71 -10.41
N LYS A 99 -8.96 10.44 -9.98
CA LYS A 99 -7.94 9.48 -10.46
C LYS A 99 -7.97 9.27 -11.97
N GLU A 100 -9.16 9.24 -12.56
CA GLU A 100 -9.34 9.13 -14.00
C GLU A 100 -8.82 10.37 -14.77
N SER A 101 -8.98 11.56 -14.19
CA SER A 101 -8.72 12.85 -14.84
C SER A 101 -7.33 13.44 -14.59
N VAL A 102 -6.54 12.92 -13.65
CA VAL A 102 -5.21 13.49 -13.38
C VAL A 102 -4.25 13.23 -14.53
N ALA A 103 -3.65 14.31 -15.05
CA ALA A 103 -2.67 14.28 -16.12
C ALA A 103 -1.21 14.41 -15.65
N SER A 104 -0.97 14.85 -14.40
CA SER A 104 0.40 15.08 -13.91
C SER A 104 1.04 13.78 -13.41
N VAL A 105 2.29 13.55 -13.80
CA VAL A 105 3.11 12.46 -13.26
C VAL A 105 3.41 12.69 -11.79
N TYR A 106 3.76 13.93 -11.41
CA TYR A 106 4.22 14.26 -10.06
C TYR A 106 3.40 15.37 -9.41
N PRO A 107 3.41 15.46 -8.06
CA PRO A 107 2.93 16.64 -7.36
C PRO A 107 3.74 17.88 -7.74
N LYS A 108 3.09 19.06 -7.65
CA LYS A 108 3.73 20.38 -7.86
C LYS A 108 4.80 20.68 -6.80
N HIS A 109 4.64 20.13 -5.61
CA HIS A 109 5.57 20.27 -4.49
C HIS A 109 6.36 18.98 -4.27
N ARG A 110 7.23 18.97 -3.27
CA ARG A 110 7.93 17.77 -2.81
C ARG A 110 6.91 16.65 -2.57
N ILE A 111 7.26 15.43 -2.99
CA ILE A 111 6.46 14.24 -2.69
C ILE A 111 6.34 14.08 -1.17
N ASP A 112 5.11 14.15 -0.68
CA ASP A 112 4.79 13.88 0.72
C ASP A 112 4.56 12.38 0.91
N PRO A 113 5.39 11.68 1.73
CA PRO A 113 5.25 10.24 1.95
C PRO A 113 3.88 9.85 2.51
N THR A 114 3.21 10.74 3.23
CA THR A 114 1.88 10.49 3.82
C THR A 114 0.77 10.41 2.77
N THR A 115 1.01 10.94 1.57
CA THR A 115 0.02 10.95 0.48
C THR A 115 0.03 9.67 -0.35
N ILE A 116 1.09 8.88 -0.28
CA ILE A 116 1.24 7.63 -1.04
C ILE A 116 0.41 6.54 -0.37
N GLN A 117 -0.44 5.88 -1.15
CA GLN A 117 -1.36 4.85 -0.70
C GLN A 117 -1.25 3.60 -1.58
N GLN A 118 -1.25 2.44 -0.92
CA GLN A 118 -1.28 1.12 -1.54
C GLN A 118 -2.63 0.87 -2.21
N GLY A 119 -2.59 0.40 -3.45
CA GLY A 119 -3.73 -0.12 -4.18
C GLY A 119 -3.98 -1.60 -3.97
N ALA A 120 -4.86 -2.18 -4.79
CA ALA A 120 -5.19 -3.60 -4.79
C ALA A 120 -4.15 -4.46 -5.52
N LEU A 121 -3.24 -3.86 -6.29
CA LEU A 121 -2.44 -4.56 -7.30
C LEU A 121 -1.04 -4.98 -6.84
N VAL A 122 -0.51 -4.40 -5.76
CA VAL A 122 0.88 -4.66 -5.31
C VAL A 122 0.92 -4.92 -3.81
N ASP A 123 1.96 -5.66 -3.40
CA ASP A 123 2.23 -5.95 -2.01
C ASP A 123 2.55 -4.70 -1.17
N SER A 124 2.46 -4.86 0.15
CA SER A 124 2.77 -3.77 1.08
C SER A 124 4.26 -3.41 1.09
N LYS A 125 5.15 -4.30 0.64
CA LYS A 125 6.60 -4.08 0.66
C LYS A 125 7.00 -2.99 -0.32
N PHE A 126 6.59 -3.10 -1.59
CA PHE A 126 6.94 -2.11 -2.61
C PHE A 126 6.49 -0.70 -2.21
N THR A 127 5.23 -0.58 -1.81
CA THR A 127 4.66 0.73 -1.45
C THR A 127 5.33 1.30 -0.19
N ALA A 128 5.60 0.46 0.81
CA ALA A 128 6.31 0.90 2.02
C ALA A 128 7.74 1.37 1.73
N VAL A 129 8.47 0.71 0.82
CA VAL A 129 9.81 1.16 0.41
C VAL A 129 9.70 2.51 -0.32
N LEU A 130 8.74 2.68 -1.22
CA LEU A 130 8.54 3.95 -1.92
C LEU A 130 8.22 5.09 -0.95
N ILE A 131 7.38 4.84 0.06
CA ILE A 131 7.07 5.80 1.14
C ILE A 131 8.34 6.14 1.94
N ALA A 132 9.10 5.11 2.37
CA ALA A 132 10.33 5.31 3.13
C ALA A 132 11.37 6.09 2.33
N LEU A 133 11.48 5.83 1.02
CA LEU A 133 12.34 6.58 0.12
C LEU A 133 11.90 8.04 0.02
N ALA A 134 10.60 8.30 -0.20
CA ALA A 134 10.04 9.65 -0.30
C ALA A 134 10.24 10.48 0.98
N ALA A 135 10.27 9.85 2.15
CA ALA A 135 10.53 10.51 3.42
C ALA A 135 11.94 11.09 3.53
N THR A 136 12.93 10.52 2.83
CA THR A 136 14.31 11.04 2.85
C THR A 136 14.41 12.41 2.14
N PRO A 137 15.37 13.28 2.53
CA PRO A 137 15.57 14.59 1.88
C PRO A 137 15.84 14.49 0.37
N ASN A 138 16.56 13.46 -0.06
CA ASN A 138 16.88 13.21 -1.48
C ASN A 138 15.85 12.32 -2.20
N GLY A 139 14.85 11.82 -1.47
CA GLY A 139 13.85 10.86 -1.96
C GLY A 139 13.08 11.38 -3.16
N ASP A 140 12.60 12.62 -3.08
CA ASP A 140 11.86 13.27 -4.17
C ASP A 140 12.68 13.30 -5.46
N LYS A 141 13.94 13.73 -5.40
CA LYS A 141 14.85 13.75 -6.56
C LYS A 141 15.07 12.34 -7.13
N ARG A 142 15.31 11.36 -6.27
CA ARG A 142 15.54 9.96 -6.68
C ARG A 142 14.31 9.37 -7.38
N ILE A 143 13.12 9.58 -6.81
CA ILE A 143 11.85 9.11 -7.38
C ILE A 143 11.56 9.81 -8.71
N ARG A 144 11.86 11.11 -8.82
CA ARG A 144 11.70 11.88 -10.07
C ARG A 144 12.62 11.42 -11.19
N GLN A 145 13.81 10.92 -10.85
CA GLN A 145 14.76 10.38 -11.83
C GLN A 145 14.35 8.99 -12.36
N MET A 146 13.42 8.30 -11.69
CA MET A 146 13.00 6.97 -12.14
C MET A 146 12.09 7.02 -13.36
N ILE A 147 11.36 8.11 -13.62
CA ILE A 147 10.39 8.20 -14.71
C ILE A 147 10.81 9.30 -15.69
N GLN A 148 11.04 8.93 -16.93
CA GLN A 148 11.22 9.85 -18.04
C GLN A 148 9.97 9.84 -18.92
N THR A 149 9.42 11.01 -19.21
CA THR A 149 8.36 11.16 -20.21
C THR A 149 8.97 11.30 -21.60
N ASN A 150 8.49 10.50 -22.54
CA ASN A 150 8.90 10.53 -23.94
C ASN A 150 8.04 11.52 -24.75
N PRO A 151 8.53 12.01 -25.91
CA PRO A 151 7.77 12.93 -26.77
C PRO A 151 6.43 12.37 -27.28
N ASP A 152 6.30 11.05 -27.38
CA ASP A 152 5.08 10.35 -27.80
C ASP A 152 4.05 10.18 -26.67
N GLY A 153 4.32 10.71 -25.48
CA GLY A 153 3.47 10.59 -24.29
C GLY A 153 3.65 9.28 -23.52
N SER A 154 4.49 8.36 -23.99
CA SER A 154 4.87 7.18 -23.21
C SER A 154 5.85 7.53 -22.09
N TYR A 155 6.05 6.60 -21.17
CA TYR A 155 7.00 6.73 -20.06
C TYR A 155 8.07 5.65 -20.17
N LEU A 156 9.30 6.02 -19.80
CA LEU A 156 10.40 5.09 -19.58
C LEU A 156 10.72 5.09 -18.09
N VAL A 157 10.55 3.94 -17.44
CA VAL A 157 10.85 3.76 -16.02
C VAL A 157 12.18 3.04 -15.85
N THR A 158 13.10 3.63 -15.10
CA THR A 158 14.40 3.02 -14.77
C THR A 158 14.52 2.89 -13.26
N PHE A 159 14.61 1.65 -12.76
CA PHE A 159 14.82 1.38 -11.35
C PHE A 159 16.32 1.51 -11.00
N PRO A 160 16.70 2.21 -9.92
CA PRO A 160 18.11 2.35 -9.54
C PRO A 160 18.81 1.02 -9.26
N GLY A 161 18.07 0.03 -8.75
CA GLY A 161 18.58 -1.32 -8.56
C GLY A 161 18.74 -2.11 -9.84
N ASP A 162 18.15 -1.68 -10.95
CA ASP A 162 18.28 -2.38 -12.24
C ASP A 162 18.29 -1.39 -13.43
N PRO A 163 19.35 -0.57 -13.57
CA PRO A 163 19.42 0.46 -14.60
C PRO A 163 19.58 -0.10 -16.01
N SER A 164 20.00 -1.37 -16.15
CA SER A 164 20.18 -2.03 -17.45
C SER A 164 18.89 -2.49 -18.11
N HIS A 165 17.78 -2.56 -17.37
CA HIS A 165 16.50 -3.07 -17.85
C HIS A 165 15.37 -2.05 -17.66
N PRO A 166 15.41 -0.90 -18.36
CA PRO A 166 14.35 0.09 -18.27
C PRO A 166 13.04 -0.46 -18.84
N ILE A 167 11.92 -0.06 -18.25
CA ILE A 167 10.57 -0.53 -18.59
C ILE A 167 9.82 0.58 -19.32
N GLN A 168 9.40 0.32 -20.56
CA GLN A 168 8.54 1.23 -21.31
C GLN A 168 7.07 1.02 -20.92
N ILE A 169 6.38 2.11 -20.55
CA ILE A 169 4.94 2.14 -20.29
C ILE A 169 4.30 3.07 -21.31
N ARG A 170 3.53 2.52 -22.24
CA ARG A 170 2.82 3.32 -23.25
C ARG A 170 1.60 4.00 -22.66
N GLU A 171 0.77 3.25 -21.96
CA GLU A 171 -0.42 3.74 -21.29
C GLU A 171 -0.64 2.95 -20.00
N THR A 172 -1.15 3.62 -18.97
CA THR A 172 -1.76 2.95 -17.81
C THR A 172 -3.22 2.66 -18.13
N SER A 173 -3.63 1.41 -17.97
CA SER A 173 -5.02 0.99 -18.10
C SER A 173 -5.91 1.71 -17.08
N LEU A 174 -7.22 1.79 -17.37
CA LEU A 174 -8.19 2.35 -16.43
C LEU A 174 -8.15 1.65 -15.06
N LYS A 175 -8.00 0.32 -15.08
CA LYS A 175 -7.88 -0.49 -13.87
C LYS A 175 -6.68 -0.06 -13.02
N GLU A 176 -5.52 0.13 -13.62
CA GLU A 176 -4.32 0.60 -12.90
C GLU A 176 -4.53 1.98 -12.28
N LYS A 177 -5.17 2.91 -13.00
CA LYS A 177 -5.48 4.24 -12.45
C LYS A 177 -6.45 4.16 -11.27
N MET A 178 -7.44 3.26 -11.32
CA MET A 178 -8.53 3.23 -10.35
C MET A 178 -8.20 2.43 -9.10
N VAL A 179 -7.60 1.25 -9.24
CA VAL A 179 -7.32 0.34 -8.12
C VAL A 179 -5.83 0.16 -7.83
N GLY A 180 -4.94 0.69 -8.67
CA GLY A 180 -3.52 0.70 -8.37
C GLY A 180 -3.15 1.65 -7.24
N SER A 181 -1.90 1.54 -6.80
CA SER A 181 -1.32 2.45 -5.81
C SER A 181 -1.28 3.88 -6.37
N CYS A 182 -1.54 4.86 -5.51
CA CYS A 182 -1.74 6.24 -5.93
C CYS A 182 -1.30 7.24 -4.86
N CYS A 183 -1.15 8.51 -5.26
CA CYS A 183 -1.12 9.62 -4.33
C CYS A 183 -2.53 10.20 -4.12
N SER A 184 -2.79 10.78 -2.93
CA SER A 184 -4.07 11.43 -2.61
C SER A 184 -4.38 12.66 -3.49
N ASP A 185 -3.35 13.30 -4.04
CA ASP A 185 -3.48 14.38 -5.01
C ASP A 185 -3.82 13.87 -6.43
N GLY A 186 -3.72 12.56 -6.66
CA GLY A 186 -3.97 11.88 -7.92
C GLY A 186 -2.76 11.76 -8.86
N SER A 187 -1.58 12.24 -8.45
CA SER A 187 -0.35 12.15 -9.25
C SER A 187 -0.02 10.70 -9.63
N GLN A 188 0.43 10.50 -10.88
CA GLN A 188 0.54 9.17 -11.48
C GLN A 188 1.82 8.39 -11.14
N PHE A 189 2.85 9.02 -10.57
CA PHE A 189 4.16 8.37 -10.41
C PHE A 189 4.09 7.06 -9.63
N VAL A 190 3.26 6.99 -8.59
CA VAL A 190 3.08 5.75 -7.80
C VAL A 190 2.54 4.63 -8.69
N THR A 191 1.49 4.92 -9.47
CA THR A 191 0.87 3.97 -10.39
C THR A 191 1.83 3.52 -11.49
N LEU A 192 2.61 4.45 -12.05
CA LEU A 192 3.63 4.16 -13.07
C LEU A 192 4.75 3.28 -12.53
N LEU A 193 5.28 3.59 -11.35
CA LEU A 193 6.33 2.77 -10.72
C LEU A 193 5.79 1.38 -10.34
N GLU A 194 4.57 1.29 -9.81
CA GLU A 194 3.89 0.02 -9.54
C GLU A 194 3.72 -0.82 -10.82
N ARG A 195 3.28 -0.19 -11.92
CA ARG A 195 3.15 -0.87 -13.22
C ARG A 195 4.51 -1.37 -13.71
N ALA A 196 5.53 -0.52 -13.68
CA ALA A 196 6.88 -0.90 -14.08
C ALA A 196 7.40 -2.07 -13.23
N TYR A 197 7.15 -2.05 -11.92
CA TYR A 197 7.56 -3.11 -11.01
C TYR A 197 6.89 -4.44 -11.35
N ASN A 198 5.59 -4.44 -11.63
CA ASN A 198 4.88 -5.65 -12.04
C ASN A 198 5.38 -6.22 -13.37
N ILE A 199 5.65 -5.36 -14.36
CA ILE A 199 6.26 -5.79 -15.63
C ILE A 199 7.67 -6.35 -15.37
N HIS A 200 8.48 -5.68 -14.55
CA HIS A 200 9.81 -6.13 -14.16
C HIS A 200 9.76 -7.52 -13.52
N LEU A 201 8.87 -7.76 -12.55
CA LEU A 201 8.66 -9.08 -11.95
C LEU A 201 8.27 -10.14 -12.98
N GLN A 202 7.43 -9.80 -13.97
CA GLN A 202 7.04 -10.75 -15.02
C GLN A 202 8.22 -11.11 -15.93
N ILE A 203 8.99 -10.10 -16.38
CA ILE A 203 10.20 -10.30 -17.18
C ILE A 203 11.21 -11.15 -16.41
N MET A 204 11.42 -10.83 -15.13
CA MET A 204 12.35 -11.57 -14.27
C MET A 204 11.90 -13.01 -14.08
N LYS A 205 10.62 -13.29 -13.82
CA LYS A 205 10.12 -14.68 -13.73
C LYS A 205 10.35 -15.50 -15.01
N ILE A 206 10.22 -14.87 -16.18
CA ILE A 206 10.47 -15.53 -17.48
C ILE A 206 11.98 -15.77 -17.69
N THR A 207 12.82 -14.82 -17.28
CA THR A 207 14.27 -14.85 -17.50
C THR A 207 15.05 -15.59 -16.41
N GLU A 208 14.49 -15.73 -15.20
CA GLU A 208 15.06 -16.43 -14.04
C GLU A 208 15.18 -17.94 -14.26
N GLN A 209 14.38 -18.54 -15.14
CA GLN A 209 14.66 -19.89 -15.63
C GLN A 209 16.06 -20.01 -16.27
N ARG A 210 16.77 -18.90 -16.51
CA ARG A 210 18.11 -18.87 -17.09
C ARG A 210 19.18 -18.10 -16.29
N TRP A 211 18.89 -17.12 -15.41
CA TRP A 211 19.96 -16.20 -14.89
C TRP A 211 19.93 -15.73 -13.41
N GLY A 212 18.90 -16.03 -12.60
CA GLY A 212 18.95 -15.82 -11.13
C GLY A 212 18.56 -14.44 -10.55
N ILE A 213 18.04 -14.53 -9.31
CA ILE A 213 17.67 -13.56 -8.25
C ILE A 213 16.87 -12.30 -8.67
N VAL A 214 15.54 -12.39 -8.56
CA VAL A 214 14.63 -11.23 -8.44
C VAL A 214 15.12 -10.33 -7.30
N LYS A 215 15.43 -9.08 -7.65
CA LYS A 215 15.70 -8.04 -6.66
C LYS A 215 14.43 -7.72 -5.88
N GLU A 216 14.51 -7.81 -4.55
CA GLU A 216 13.41 -7.39 -3.68
C GLU A 216 13.12 -5.89 -3.87
N PRO A 217 11.88 -5.43 -3.59
CA PRO A 217 11.49 -4.03 -3.78
C PRO A 217 12.44 -3.01 -3.16
N PHE A 218 13.07 -3.36 -2.03
CA PHE A 218 14.01 -2.49 -1.34
C PHE A 218 15.23 -2.18 -2.21
N GLU A 219 15.90 -3.21 -2.72
CA GLU A 219 17.08 -3.05 -3.58
C GLU A 219 16.69 -2.41 -4.91
N LEU A 220 15.55 -2.82 -5.49
CA LEU A 220 15.11 -2.31 -6.77
C LEU A 220 14.87 -0.79 -6.74
N LEU A 221 14.13 -0.29 -5.75
CA LEU A 221 13.79 1.13 -5.64
C LEU A 221 14.94 2.00 -5.11
N THR A 222 15.76 1.47 -4.20
CA THR A 222 16.84 2.27 -3.61
C THR A 222 18.14 2.19 -4.40
N GLY A 223 18.38 1.09 -5.11
CA GLY A 223 19.70 0.76 -5.67
C GLY A 223 20.67 0.16 -4.67
N SER A 224 20.24 -0.05 -3.43
CA SER A 224 21.08 -0.54 -2.33
C SER A 224 20.46 -1.76 -1.67
N ILE A 225 21.29 -2.76 -1.37
CA ILE A 225 20.84 -3.91 -0.56
C ILE A 225 20.48 -3.41 0.84
N ALA A 226 19.40 -3.94 1.42
CA ALA A 226 19.03 -3.60 2.78
C ALA A 226 19.98 -4.25 3.80
N THR A 227 20.46 -3.47 4.76
CA THR A 227 20.94 -4.01 6.03
C THR A 227 19.72 -4.40 6.86
N THR A 228 19.50 -5.71 7.05
CA THR A 228 18.37 -6.23 7.80
C THR A 228 18.75 -6.54 9.25
N ILE A 229 18.00 -5.95 10.18
CA ILE A 229 18.02 -6.29 11.60
C ILE A 229 16.84 -7.21 11.88
N TRP A 230 17.13 -8.32 12.57
CA TRP A 230 16.14 -9.28 13.07
C TRP A 230 16.09 -9.17 14.60
N PRO A 231 15.15 -8.38 15.17
CA PRO A 231 15.04 -8.25 16.61
C PRO A 231 14.73 -9.60 17.27
N LYS A 232 15.75 -10.22 17.87
CA LYS A 232 15.58 -11.44 18.67
C LYS A 232 15.08 -11.05 20.05
N ARG A 233 13.92 -11.56 20.46
CA ARG A 233 13.47 -11.36 21.83
C ARG A 233 14.00 -12.47 22.73
N ASN A 234 14.93 -12.12 23.61
CA ASN A 234 15.17 -12.91 24.81
C ASN A 234 13.95 -12.73 25.73
N SER A 235 13.49 -13.80 26.37
CA SER A 235 12.30 -13.82 27.24
C SER A 235 12.42 -12.92 28.50
N SER A 236 13.58 -12.28 28.72
CA SER A 236 13.83 -11.41 29.86
C SER A 236 13.37 -9.97 29.60
N LEU A 237 12.83 -9.32 30.64
CA LEU A 237 12.46 -7.91 30.64
C LEU A 237 13.65 -6.94 30.51
N SER A 238 14.89 -7.45 30.52
CA SER A 238 16.12 -6.69 30.36
C SER A 238 16.42 -6.37 28.90
N VAL A 239 16.85 -5.13 28.65
CA VAL A 239 17.39 -4.70 27.35
C VAL A 239 18.73 -5.41 27.13
N SER A 240 18.87 -6.14 26.04
CA SER A 240 20.12 -6.83 25.71
C SER A 240 21.16 -5.86 25.15
N ALA A 241 22.46 -6.21 25.21
CA ALA A 241 23.51 -5.43 24.54
C ALA A 241 23.27 -5.32 23.02
N ASN A 242 22.66 -6.35 22.41
CA ASN A 242 22.28 -6.32 21.00
C ASN A 242 21.16 -5.32 20.72
N ASP A 243 20.18 -5.19 21.62
CA ASP A 243 19.09 -4.21 21.46
C ASP A 243 19.66 -2.78 21.46
N MET A 244 20.61 -2.50 22.34
CA MET A 244 21.29 -1.20 22.38
C MET A 244 22.08 -0.93 21.09
N ARG A 245 22.79 -1.94 20.57
CA ARG A 245 23.52 -1.81 19.31
C ARG A 245 22.58 -1.59 18.12
N ASN A 246 21.49 -2.34 18.03
CA ASN A 246 20.48 -2.19 16.98
C ASN A 246 19.87 -0.78 17.01
N ARG A 247 19.53 -0.26 18.19
CA ARG A 247 19.02 1.11 18.34
C ARG A 247 20.03 2.14 17.88
N GLN A 248 21.31 1.95 18.17
CA GLN A 248 22.37 2.84 17.65
C GLN A 248 22.46 2.79 16.12
N ILE A 249 22.34 1.60 15.50
CA ILE A 249 22.33 1.45 14.05
C ILE A 249 21.13 2.19 13.45
N ILE A 250 19.93 2.01 14.00
CA ILE A 250 18.71 2.69 13.55
C ILE A 250 18.85 4.21 13.69
N LEU A 251 19.35 4.70 14.84
CA LEU A 251 19.58 6.12 15.07
C LEU A 251 20.59 6.70 14.07
N GLN A 252 21.69 6.01 13.80
CA GLN A 252 22.66 6.44 12.82
C GLN A 252 22.06 6.49 11.41
N ALA A 253 21.19 5.53 11.08
CA ALA A 253 20.50 5.52 9.80
C ALA A 253 19.52 6.69 9.65
N LEU A 254 18.74 6.99 10.70
CA LEU A 254 17.85 8.15 10.76
C LEU A 254 18.63 9.46 10.60
N LYS A 255 19.76 9.62 11.30
CA LYS A 255 20.64 10.80 11.19
C LYS A 255 21.28 10.95 9.81
N LYS A 256 21.47 9.84 9.09
CA LYS A 256 21.96 9.82 7.71
C LYS A 256 20.84 9.88 6.67
N TYR A 257 19.59 10.03 7.12
CA TYR A 257 18.40 10.10 6.27
C TYR A 257 18.25 8.91 5.31
N LYS A 258 18.54 7.71 5.80
CA LYS A 258 18.40 6.46 5.04
C LYS A 258 16.94 6.02 4.99
N ALA A 259 16.54 5.38 3.91
CA ALA A 259 15.23 4.73 3.85
C ALA A 259 15.19 3.56 4.86
N ILE A 260 14.10 3.47 5.63
CA ILE A 260 13.90 2.42 6.63
C ILE A 260 12.48 1.85 6.50
N THR A 261 12.38 0.53 6.38
CA THR A 261 11.10 -0.19 6.43
C THR A 261 11.06 -1.16 7.61
N LEU A 262 9.85 -1.44 8.07
CA LEU A 262 9.56 -2.26 9.25
C LEU A 262 8.57 -3.35 8.83
N ALA A 263 8.78 -4.60 9.22
CA ALA A 263 7.86 -5.67 8.87
C ALA A 263 7.53 -6.59 10.04
N ILE A 264 6.36 -7.21 9.94
CA ILE A 264 5.89 -8.28 10.83
C ILE A 264 5.79 -9.55 9.98
N ALA A 265 6.83 -10.36 9.99
CA ALA A 265 6.90 -11.65 9.29
C ALA A 265 6.21 -12.75 10.12
N ASP A 266 5.49 -13.68 9.48
CA ASP A 266 4.84 -14.78 10.20
C ASP A 266 5.80 -15.91 10.60
N GLY A 267 6.94 -16.03 9.93
CA GLY A 267 7.83 -17.20 10.04
C GLY A 267 8.61 -17.28 11.36
N GLU A 268 9.00 -16.15 11.95
CA GLU A 268 9.73 -16.14 13.23
C GLU A 268 8.81 -16.18 14.47
N CYS A 269 7.52 -16.47 14.26
CA CYS A 269 6.59 -16.86 15.31
C CYS A 269 6.16 -18.33 15.20
N ALA A 270 6.74 -19.09 14.27
CA ALA A 270 6.34 -20.47 13.95
C ALA A 270 7.25 -21.55 14.55
N GLU A 271 8.23 -21.21 15.39
CA GLU A 271 8.98 -22.24 16.13
C GLU A 271 8.25 -22.62 17.42
N THR A 272 7.51 -23.73 17.32
CA THR A 272 7.03 -24.67 18.36
C THR A 272 5.73 -24.44 19.12
N SER A 273 5.03 -23.31 19.04
CA SER A 273 3.61 -23.27 19.43
C SER A 273 2.90 -22.05 18.88
N GLY A 274 1.66 -22.18 18.42
CA GLY A 274 0.77 -21.05 18.07
C GLY A 274 0.50 -20.07 19.22
N TYR A 275 1.18 -20.23 20.35
CA TYR A 275 1.14 -19.37 21.54
C TYR A 275 1.97 -18.09 21.36
N VAL A 276 3.10 -18.12 20.64
CA VAL A 276 4.00 -16.95 20.49
C VAL A 276 3.41 -15.89 19.57
N SER A 277 2.78 -16.28 18.46
CA SER A 277 2.11 -15.37 17.53
C SER A 277 0.93 -14.64 18.21
N ARG A 278 0.07 -15.39 18.90
CA ARG A 278 -1.05 -14.85 19.68
C ARG A 278 -0.56 -13.93 20.80
N ARG A 279 0.55 -14.27 21.46
CA ARG A 279 1.14 -13.41 22.51
C ARG A 279 1.69 -12.10 21.95
N ARG A 280 2.39 -12.08 20.80
CA ARG A 280 2.85 -10.81 20.20
C ARG A 280 1.68 -9.94 19.74
N ILE A 281 0.66 -10.53 19.12
CA ILE A 281 -0.55 -9.80 18.72
C ILE A 281 -1.28 -9.27 19.97
N ALA A 282 -1.47 -10.11 20.99
CA ALA A 282 -2.11 -9.72 22.24
C ALA A 282 -1.30 -8.66 23.01
N GLU A 283 0.03 -8.72 23.02
CA GLU A 283 0.88 -7.71 23.66
C GLU A 283 0.84 -6.37 22.91
N ARG A 284 0.81 -6.37 21.58
CA ARG A 284 0.60 -5.15 20.78
C ARG A 284 -0.77 -4.55 21.06
N GLN A 285 -1.82 -5.38 21.04
CA GLN A 285 -3.19 -4.97 21.34
C GLN A 285 -3.33 -4.47 22.79
N ALA A 286 -2.68 -5.12 23.76
CA ALA A 286 -2.65 -4.69 25.16
C ALA A 286 -1.92 -3.35 25.36
N ARG A 287 -0.98 -3.02 24.46
CA ARG A 287 -0.28 -1.73 24.44
C ARG A 287 -1.01 -0.65 23.64
N GLY A 288 -2.17 -0.99 23.07
CA GLY A 288 -3.00 -0.10 22.28
C GLY A 288 -2.67 -0.06 20.79
N PHE A 289 -1.68 -0.81 20.30
CA PHE A 289 -1.27 -0.80 18.89
C PHE A 289 -1.96 -1.90 18.09
N GLN A 290 -2.74 -1.52 17.07
CA GLN A 290 -3.38 -2.46 16.15
C GLN A 290 -2.59 -2.66 14.84
N LEU A 291 -1.32 -3.08 14.97
CA LEU A 291 -0.48 -3.41 13.81
C LEU A 291 -0.89 -4.76 13.19
N GLN A 292 -0.88 -4.83 11.87
CA GLN A 292 -1.24 -6.00 11.09
C GLN A 292 -0.02 -6.89 10.83
N SER A 293 -0.20 -8.21 10.93
CA SER A 293 0.83 -9.18 10.50
C SER A 293 0.91 -9.25 8.97
N LYS A 294 2.01 -9.76 8.42
CA LYS A 294 2.29 -9.78 6.96
C LYS A 294 2.34 -8.41 6.30
N ARG A 295 2.53 -7.35 7.07
CA ARG A 295 2.59 -5.97 6.57
C ARG A 295 3.97 -5.39 6.71
N THR A 296 4.33 -4.62 5.69
CA THR A 296 5.50 -3.74 5.69
C THR A 296 5.02 -2.30 5.88
N TYR A 297 5.73 -1.59 6.74
CA TYR A 297 5.51 -0.20 7.10
C TYR A 297 6.75 0.60 6.75
N ALA A 298 6.56 1.89 6.52
CA ALA A 298 7.66 2.84 6.32
C ALA A 298 7.92 3.62 7.61
N LEU A 299 9.18 3.85 7.97
CA LEU A 299 9.52 4.84 8.99
C LEU A 299 9.75 6.17 8.26
N ILE A 300 8.91 7.18 8.55
CA ILE A 300 8.85 8.42 7.78
C ILE A 300 9.37 9.65 8.53
N ASP A 301 9.43 9.61 9.87
CA ASP A 301 9.95 10.71 10.68
C ASP A 301 10.55 10.22 12.01
N TYR A 302 11.43 11.04 12.59
CA TYR A 302 12.03 10.84 13.90
C TYR A 302 12.18 12.17 14.65
N ASN A 303 11.53 12.27 15.80
CA ASN A 303 11.66 13.40 16.71
C ASN A 303 12.74 13.09 17.76
N GLU A 304 13.91 13.75 17.67
CA GLU A 304 15.04 13.52 18.57
C GLU A 304 14.72 13.91 20.03
N ASN A 305 13.89 14.93 20.25
CA ASN A 305 13.54 15.42 21.58
C ASN A 305 12.65 14.42 22.34
N THR A 306 11.64 13.86 21.67
CA THR A 306 10.71 12.91 22.27
C THR A 306 11.12 11.45 22.07
N ARG A 307 12.12 11.21 21.22
CA ARG A 307 12.55 9.89 20.75
C ARG A 307 11.42 9.07 20.12
N MET A 308 10.42 9.75 19.57
CA MET A 308 9.31 9.14 18.86
C MET A 308 9.67 8.98 17.38
N VAL A 309 9.28 7.87 16.79
CA VAL A 309 9.32 7.63 15.35
C VAL A 309 7.90 7.59 14.81
N THR A 310 7.72 8.16 13.62
CA THR A 310 6.45 8.10 12.89
C THR A 310 6.53 6.99 11.85
N ILE A 311 5.56 6.08 11.91
CA ILE A 311 5.47 4.92 11.05
C ILE A 311 4.23 5.06 10.19
N CYS A 312 4.37 4.78 8.89
CA CYS A 312 3.30 4.84 7.91
C CYS A 312 2.93 3.44 7.39
N ASP A 313 1.66 3.07 7.52
CA ASP A 313 1.02 1.95 6.83
C ASP A 313 0.54 2.41 5.45
N ALA A 314 1.06 1.78 4.40
CA ALA A 314 0.71 2.11 3.03
C ALA A 314 -0.78 1.90 2.72
N SER A 315 -1.49 1.01 3.43
CA SER A 315 -2.94 0.86 3.23
C SER A 315 -3.75 2.03 3.73
N LYS A 316 -3.17 2.89 4.58
CA LYS A 316 -3.92 3.94 5.29
C LYS A 316 -5.08 3.38 6.12
N ALA A 317 -4.98 2.11 6.53
CA ALA A 317 -5.94 1.52 7.43
C ALA A 317 -6.02 2.35 8.72
N ALA A 318 -7.23 2.38 9.31
CA ALA A 318 -7.38 2.91 10.66
C ALA A 318 -6.55 2.05 11.61
N ILE A 319 -5.64 2.70 12.33
CA ILE A 319 -4.82 2.05 13.33
C ILE A 319 -5.16 2.71 14.66
N LYS A 320 -5.47 1.88 15.66
CA LYS A 320 -5.56 2.40 17.03
C LYS A 320 -4.16 2.53 17.60
N ASP A 321 -3.95 3.65 18.28
CA ASP A 321 -2.82 3.92 19.15
C ASP A 321 -3.31 4.32 20.55
N GLN A 322 -2.40 4.81 21.39
CA GLN A 322 -2.73 5.23 22.76
C GLN A 322 -3.56 6.53 22.83
N ALA A 323 -3.55 7.34 21.78
CA ALA A 323 -4.25 8.61 21.69
C ALA A 323 -5.62 8.50 20.99
N GLY A 324 -5.88 7.40 20.27
CA GLY A 324 -7.16 7.15 19.63
C GLY A 324 -7.02 6.32 18.35
N THR A 325 -7.87 6.60 17.37
CA THR A 325 -7.78 6.00 16.04
C THR A 325 -7.14 7.01 15.09
N VAL A 326 -5.98 6.64 14.55
CA VAL A 326 -5.22 7.41 13.57
C VAL A 326 -5.31 6.73 12.20
N GLN A 327 -5.22 7.48 11.10
CA GLN A 327 -5.30 6.92 9.75
C GLN A 327 -3.90 6.76 9.18
N GLY A 328 -3.45 5.51 9.04
CA GLY A 328 -2.22 5.17 8.33
C GLY A 328 -0.91 5.58 8.98
N GLU A 329 -0.90 6.45 9.99
CA GLU A 329 0.31 6.92 10.66
C GLU A 329 0.24 6.70 12.16
N ILE A 330 1.32 6.22 12.75
CA ILE A 330 1.42 5.95 14.19
C ILE A 330 2.73 6.50 14.71
N ASN A 331 2.67 7.18 15.86
CA ASN A 331 3.86 7.55 16.61
C ASN A 331 4.16 6.49 17.67
N ILE A 332 5.36 5.92 17.63
CA ILE A 332 5.82 5.00 18.68
C ILE A 332 7.20 5.42 19.20
N GLN A 333 7.52 5.04 20.43
CA GLN A 333 8.89 5.24 20.93
C GLN A 333 9.86 4.38 20.14
N LEU A 334 11.04 4.92 19.83
CA LEU A 334 12.10 4.19 19.14
C LEU A 334 12.46 2.85 19.84
N SER A 335 12.44 2.85 21.18
CA SER A 335 12.69 1.66 22.01
C SER A 335 11.66 0.54 21.83
N GLU A 336 10.49 0.84 21.26
CA GLU A 336 9.41 -0.11 21.02
C GLU A 336 9.48 -0.76 19.63
N LEU A 337 10.28 -0.23 18.69
CA LEU A 337 10.40 -0.80 17.33
C LEU A 337 10.72 -2.30 17.35
N GLU A 338 11.74 -2.67 18.12
CA GLU A 338 12.21 -4.05 18.25
C GLU A 338 11.19 -5.00 18.90
N ARG A 339 10.20 -4.44 19.60
CA ARG A 339 9.10 -5.19 20.22
C ARG A 339 7.90 -5.32 19.27
N CYS A 340 7.66 -4.28 18.47
CA CYS A 340 6.55 -4.21 17.53
C CYS A 340 6.84 -4.96 16.24
N PHE A 341 8.08 -4.95 15.74
CA PHE A 341 8.46 -5.46 14.42
C PHE A 341 9.46 -6.61 14.53
N SER A 342 9.32 -7.60 13.65
CA SER A 342 10.24 -8.76 13.58
C SER A 342 11.38 -8.53 12.60
N GLN A 343 11.28 -7.51 11.75
CA GLN A 343 12.29 -7.19 10.76
C GLN A 343 12.36 -5.68 10.59
N ILE A 344 13.58 -5.14 10.55
CA ILE A 344 13.85 -3.73 10.25
C ILE A 344 14.88 -3.72 9.12
N SER A 345 14.50 -3.14 7.98
CA SER A 345 15.36 -3.06 6.80
C SER A 345 15.82 -1.63 6.59
N ILE A 346 17.13 -1.43 6.48
CA ILE A 346 17.77 -0.12 6.41
C ILE A 346 18.59 -0.03 5.14
N GLU A 347 18.50 1.08 4.42
CA GLU A 347 19.35 1.34 3.25
C GLU A 347 20.85 1.31 3.64
N ALA A 348 21.64 0.49 2.95
CA ALA A 348 23.06 0.29 3.25
C ALA A 348 23.92 1.55 3.09
#